data_AF-A0A397DDJ7-F1
#
_entry.id   AF-A0A397DDJ7-F1
#
_cell.length_a   1.000
_cell.length_b   1.000
_cell.length_c   1.000
_cell.angle_alpha   90.00
_cell.angle_beta   90.00
_cell.angle_gamma   90.00
#
_symmetry.space_group_name_H-M   'P 1'
#
loop_
_entity.id
_entity.type
_entity.pdbx_description
1 polymer ?
#
loop_
_entity_poly.entity_id
_entity_poly.type
_entity_poly.pdbx_seq_one_letter_code
_entity_poly.pdbx_strand_id
1 'polypeptide(L)'
;MSKLNSDLLDKAVQDILAFSAGETITVGKEEVKGKKRNFHETIELQIALKNYDPQKDKRFSGTFKLPTVPKPNLKICVIGNAVHCELAEKNGFEFSTVDDLKKF
;
A
#
# COMPACT_ATOMS: atom_id res chain seq x y z
N MET A 1 0.86 5.47 21.87
CA MET A 1 0.67 5.28 20.42
C MET A 1 0.66 3.80 20.13
N SER A 2 -0.51 3.21 19.96
CA SER A 2 -0.64 1.81 19.53
C SER A 2 -0.14 1.73 18.09
N LYS A 3 1.14 1.39 17.91
CA LYS A 3 1.71 1.15 16.59
C LYS A 3 1.10 -0.14 16.05
N LEU A 4 0.53 -0.07 14.86
CA LEU A 4 0.16 -1.28 14.12
C LEU A 4 1.44 -2.10 13.93
N ASN A 5 1.44 -3.37 14.34
CA ASN A 5 2.63 -4.21 14.22
C ASN A 5 2.82 -4.60 12.74
N SER A 6 3.92 -4.15 12.12
CA SER A 6 4.28 -4.46 10.74
C SER A 6 4.34 -5.97 10.50
N ASP A 7 4.92 -6.70 11.44
CA ASP A 7 5.14 -8.14 11.31
C ASP A 7 3.82 -8.93 11.31
N LEU A 8 2.81 -8.39 12.00
CA LEU A 8 1.47 -8.96 12.00
C LEU A 8 0.77 -8.72 10.66
N LEU A 9 0.95 -7.53 10.07
CA LEU A 9 0.36 -7.19 8.78
C LEU A 9 1.01 -8.03 7.66
N ASP A 10 2.33 -8.20 7.69
CA ASP A 10 3.06 -8.99 6.70
C ASP A 10 2.64 -10.46 6.73
N LYS A 11 2.50 -11.04 7.93
CA LYS A 11 1.97 -12.41 8.08
C LYS A 11 0.55 -12.55 7.56
N ALA A 12 -0.34 -11.62 7.91
CA ALA A 12 -1.73 -11.66 7.45
C ALA A 12 -1.83 -11.59 5.92
N VAL A 13 -0.99 -10.79 5.26
CA VAL A 13 -0.93 -10.72 3.79
C VAL A 13 -0.44 -12.04 3.20
N GLN A 14 0.59 -12.65 3.78
CA GLN A 14 1.09 -13.96 3.32
C GLN A 14 0.04 -15.06 3.46
N ASP A 15 -0.69 -15.10 4.57
CA ASP A 15 -1.75 -16.08 4.79
C ASP A 15 -2.90 -15.91 3.77
N ILE A 16 -3.29 -14.67 3.46
CA ILE A 16 -4.30 -14.40 2.42
C ILE A 16 -3.84 -14.88 1.04
N LEU A 17 -2.58 -14.64 0.70
CA LEU A 17 -2.00 -15.10 -0.57
C LEU A 17 -1.92 -16.63 -0.65
N ALA A 18 -1.54 -17.30 0.43
CA ALA A 18 -1.50 -18.76 0.51
C ALA A 18 -2.91 -19.38 0.37
N PHE A 19 -3.92 -18.78 1.01
CA PHE A 19 -5.33 -19.19 0.86
C PHE A 19 -5.83 -19.05 -0.58
N SER A 20 -5.48 -17.94 -1.24
CA SER A 20 -5.80 -17.71 -2.66
C SER A 20 -5.12 -18.71 -3.59
N ALA A 21 -3.89 -19.13 -3.26
CA ALA A 21 -3.14 -20.15 -4.00
C ALA A 21 -3.72 -21.57 -3.86
N GLY A 22 -4.59 -21.81 -2.88
CA GLY A 22 -5.20 -23.11 -2.60
C GLY A 22 -4.51 -23.91 -1.49
N GLU A 23 -3.59 -23.27 -0.75
CA GLU A 23 -2.88 -23.87 0.38
C GLU A 23 -3.78 -23.88 1.64
N THR A 24 -3.45 -24.75 2.59
CA THR A 24 -4.11 -24.81 3.89
C THR A 24 -3.52 -23.75 4.81
N ILE A 25 -4.36 -22.84 5.32
CA ILE A 25 -3.97 -21.81 6.29
C ILE A 25 -4.65 -22.03 7.64
N THR A 26 -3.99 -21.65 8.72
CA THR A 26 -4.53 -21.76 10.07
C THR A 26 -5.13 -20.42 10.48
N VAL A 27 -6.45 -20.28 10.41
CA VAL A 27 -7.14 -19.07 10.88
C VAL A 27 -7.50 -19.28 12.35
N GLY A 28 -6.67 -18.74 13.24
CA GLY A 28 -6.85 -18.93 14.68
C GLY A 28 -6.50 -20.35 15.14
N LYS A 29 -7.50 -21.21 15.36
CA LYS A 29 -7.33 -22.62 15.76
C LYS A 29 -7.85 -23.64 14.74
N GLU A 30 -8.36 -23.16 13.61
CA GLU A 30 -8.97 -24.02 12.58
C GLU A 30 -8.13 -23.99 11.30
N GLU A 31 -7.94 -25.16 10.71
CA GLU A 31 -7.29 -25.31 9.40
C GLU A 31 -8.32 -25.15 8.30
N VAL A 32 -8.14 -24.11 7.48
CA VAL A 32 -9.03 -23.81 6.37
C VAL A 32 -8.29 -24.09 5.06
N LYS A 33 -8.89 -24.92 4.21
CA LYS A 33 -8.34 -25.21 2.88
C LYS A 33 -8.67 -24.09 1.90
N GLY A 34 -7.64 -23.49 1.31
CA GLY A 34 -7.75 -22.49 0.27
C GLY A 34 -8.50 -22.96 -0.97
N LYS A 35 -9.12 -22.03 -1.68
CA LYS A 35 -9.79 -22.29 -2.97
C LYS A 35 -9.27 -21.32 -4.02
N LYS A 36 -8.50 -21.85 -4.97
CA LYS A 36 -8.03 -21.10 -6.13
C LYS A 36 -9.21 -20.70 -7.02
N ARG A 37 -9.41 -19.40 -7.22
CA ARG A 37 -10.45 -18.84 -8.09
C ARG A 37 -9.82 -18.44 -9.43
N ASN A 38 -10.60 -18.55 -10.51
CA ASN A 38 -10.13 -18.27 -11.89
C ASN A 38 -10.24 -16.78 -12.28
N PHE A 39 -10.31 -15.87 -11.31
CA PHE A 39 -10.42 -14.43 -11.55
C PHE A 39 -9.45 -13.66 -10.64
N HIS A 40 -9.16 -12.41 -11.00
CA HIS A 40 -8.28 -11.57 -10.20
C HIS A 40 -8.98 -11.13 -8.91
N GLU A 41 -8.43 -11.52 -7.76
CA GLU A 41 -9.00 -11.24 -6.44
C GLU A 41 -8.56 -9.86 -5.94
N THR A 42 -9.52 -9.09 -5.42
CA THR A 42 -9.24 -7.80 -4.74
C THR A 42 -9.13 -8.05 -3.24
N ILE A 43 -8.05 -7.54 -2.63
CA ILE A 43 -7.84 -7.59 -1.17
C ILE A 43 -8.10 -6.19 -0.60
N GLU A 44 -8.97 -6.09 0.41
CA GLU A 44 -9.25 -4.85 1.12
C GLU A 44 -8.62 -4.85 2.51
N LEU A 45 -7.95 -3.75 2.89
CA LEU A 45 -7.41 -3.54 4.22
C LEU A 45 -8.31 -2.59 5.00
N GLN A 46 -8.90 -3.07 6.08
CA GLN A 46 -9.71 -2.26 6.99
C GLN A 46 -8.96 -1.99 8.30
N ILE A 47 -8.89 -0.72 8.70
CA ILE A 47 -8.26 -0.30 9.96
C ILE A 47 -9.35 0.28 10.86
N ALA A 48 -9.58 -0.36 12.01
CA ALA A 48 -10.48 0.15 13.03
C ALA A 48 -9.69 0.98 14.06
N LEU A 49 -10.01 2.26 14.19
CA LEU A 49 -9.43 3.13 15.21
C LEU A 49 -10.30 3.09 16.47
N LYS A 50 -9.77 2.56 17.57
CA LYS A 50 -10.43 2.63 18.88
C LYS A 50 -9.98 3.89 19.62
N ASN A 51 -10.92 4.56 20.29
CA ASN A 51 -10.66 5.76 21.12
C ASN A 51 -10.06 6.95 20.37
N TYR A 52 -10.39 7.12 19.08
CA TYR A 52 -9.97 8.29 18.31
C TYR A 52 -10.96 9.43 18.50
N ASP A 53 -10.47 10.60 18.91
CA ASP A 53 -11.25 11.83 19.04
C ASP A 53 -11.00 12.72 17.81
N PRO A 54 -11.96 12.81 16.86
CA PRO A 54 -11.79 13.57 15.62
C PRO A 54 -11.72 15.09 15.83
N GLN A 55 -12.01 15.60 17.04
CA GLN A 55 -11.85 17.02 17.37
C GLN A 55 -10.41 17.36 17.78
N LYS A 56 -9.74 16.45 18.50
CA LYS A 56 -8.36 16.64 18.98
C LYS A 56 -7.31 16.30 17.93
N ASP A 57 -7.50 15.18 17.23
CA ASP A 57 -6.66 14.80 16.10
C ASP A 57 -7.50 14.81 14.83
N LYS A 58 -7.29 15.83 14.01
CA LYS A 58 -8.08 16.02 12.77
C LYS A 58 -7.58 15.16 11.61
N ARG A 59 -6.35 14.64 11.71
CA ARG A 59 -5.70 13.86 10.64
C ARG A 59 -4.99 12.65 11.24
N PHE A 60 -5.30 11.47 10.72
CA PHE A 60 -4.51 10.28 10.94
C PHE A 60 -3.46 10.18 9.82
N SER A 61 -2.19 10.40 10.16
CA SER A 61 -1.07 10.29 9.22
C SER A 61 -0.17 9.14 9.67
N GLY A 62 -0.29 8.00 9.01
CA GLY A 62 0.66 6.88 9.11
C GLY A 62 1.30 6.65 7.75
N THR A 63 2.63 6.67 7.69
CA THR A 63 3.35 6.28 6.46
C THR A 63 3.62 4.78 6.55
N PHE A 64 2.98 4.01 5.66
CA PHE A 64 3.18 2.56 5.58
C PHE A 64 3.72 2.21 4.19
N LYS A 65 4.81 1.45 4.15
CA LYS A 65 5.33 0.88 2.91
C LYS A 65 4.70 -0.49 2.73
N LEU A 66 3.78 -0.60 1.77
CA LEU A 66 3.19 -1.90 1.42
C LEU A 66 4.21 -2.72 0.60
N PRO A 67 4.28 -4.05 0.80
CA PRO A 67 5.18 -4.91 0.03
C PRO A 67 4.74 -5.04 -1.44
N THR A 68 3.44 -4.92 -1.71
CA THR A 68 2.87 -5.01 -3.06
C THR A 68 2.33 -3.65 -3.49
N VAL A 69 2.62 -3.23 -4.73
CA VAL A 69 2.12 -1.96 -5.27
C VAL A 69 0.59 -2.06 -5.45
N PRO A 70 -0.22 -1.29 -4.71
CA PRO A 70 -1.68 -1.42 -4.73
C PRO A 70 -2.31 -0.91 -6.04
N LYS A 71 -1.59 -0.08 -6.81
CA LYS A 71 -2.02 0.42 -8.12
C LYS A 71 -0.84 0.37 -9.10
N PRO A 72 -0.71 -0.72 -9.90
CA PRO A 72 0.43 -0.88 -10.81
C PRO A 72 0.49 0.20 -11.90
N ASN A 73 -0.66 0.79 -12.28
CA ASN A 73 -0.74 1.82 -13.33
C ASN A 73 -0.86 3.25 -12.77
N LEU A 74 -0.41 3.49 -11.53
CA LEU A 74 -0.40 4.85 -10.98
C LEU A 74 0.69 5.67 -11.69
N LYS A 75 0.30 6.68 -12.46
CA LYS A 75 1.24 7.64 -13.05
C LYS A 75 1.74 8.58 -11.95
N ILE A 76 3.04 8.57 -11.70
CA ILE A 76 3.71 9.46 -10.74
C ILE A 76 4.50 10.47 -11.55
N CYS A 77 4.16 11.75 -11.41
CA CYS A 77 4.95 12.85 -11.96
C CYS A 77 5.78 13.48 -10.83
N VAL A 78 7.09 13.59 -11.04
CA VAL A 78 8.03 14.19 -10.10
C VAL A 78 8.18 15.68 -10.44
N ILE A 79 7.79 16.53 -9.49
CA ILE A 79 8.04 17.97 -9.57
C ILE A 79 9.24 18.26 -8.69
N GLY A 80 10.31 18.81 -9.26
CA GLY A 80 11.53 19.08 -8.50
C GLY A 80 12.56 19.93 -9.24
N ASN A 81 13.67 20.17 -8.54
CA ASN A 81 14.83 20.88 -9.08
C ASN A 81 15.65 19.97 -10.01
N ALA A 82 16.66 20.54 -10.69
CA ALA A 82 17.51 19.83 -11.65
C ALA A 82 18.00 18.45 -11.16
N VAL A 83 18.44 18.34 -9.90
CA VAL A 83 18.91 17.08 -9.29
C VAL A 83 17.81 16.01 -9.24
N HIS A 84 16.55 16.40 -8.98
CA HIS A 84 15.41 15.49 -8.92
C HIS A 84 14.88 15.14 -10.31
N CYS A 85 14.97 16.06 -11.28
CA CYS A 85 14.66 15.80 -12.68
C CYS A 85 15.64 14.78 -13.28
N GLU A 86 16.94 14.93 -13.06
CA GLU A 86 17.95 13.95 -13.51
C GLU A 86 17.73 12.56 -12.88
N LEU A 87 17.32 12.51 -11.60
CA LEU A 87 17.05 11.26 -10.91
C LEU A 87 15.75 10.60 -11.40
N ALA A 88 14.74 11.41 -11.74
CA ALA A 88 13.49 10.95 -12.32
C ALA A 88 13.70 10.41 -13.74
N GLU A 89 14.49 11.11 -14.57
CA GLU A 89 14.84 10.70 -15.93
C GLU A 89 15.60 9.37 -15.94
N LYS A 90 16.60 9.20 -15.05
CA LYS A 90 17.32 7.92 -14.88
C LYS A 90 16.41 6.76 -14.47
N ASN A 91 15.38 7.05 -13.68
CA ASN A 91 14.42 6.05 -13.20
C ASN A 91 13.20 5.88 -14.13
N GLY A 92 13.12 6.63 -15.23
CA GLY A 92 12.02 6.55 -16.20
C GLY A 92 10.69 7.14 -15.72
N PHE A 93 10.71 8.06 -14.75
CA PHE A 93 9.51 8.75 -14.27
C PHE A 93 9.28 10.05 -15.04
N GLU A 94 8.00 10.37 -15.31
CA GLU A 94 7.60 11.67 -15.85
C GLU A 94 8.00 12.77 -14.86
N PHE A 95 8.62 13.85 -15.35
CA PHE A 95 8.99 15.00 -14.53
C PHE A 95 8.45 16.29 -15.14
N SER A 96 8.20 17.29 -14.29
CA SER A 96 7.84 18.64 -14.72
C SER A 96 8.64 19.65 -13.92
N THR A 97 9.28 20.58 -14.63
CA THR A 97 10.04 21.64 -13.99
C THR A 97 9.10 22.76 -13.51
N VAL A 98 9.59 23.59 -12.58
CA VAL A 98 8.81 24.73 -12.05
C VAL A 98 8.39 25.70 -13.16
N ASP A 99 9.18 25.82 -14.23
CA ASP A 99 8.85 26.68 -15.36
C ASP A 99 7.87 26.05 -16.35
N ASP A 100 7.76 24.71 -16.39
CA ASP A 100 6.70 24.02 -17.12
C ASP A 100 5.36 24.07 -16.38
N LEU A 101 5.38 24.10 -15.05
CA LEU A 101 4.18 24.30 -14.22
C LEU A 101 3.58 25.70 -14.38
N LYS A 102 4.40 26.73 -14.62
CA LYS A 102 3.92 28.10 -14.87
C LYS A 102 3.21 28.26 -16.23
N LYS A 103 3.34 27.28 -17.13
CA LYS A 103 2.66 27.28 -18.44
C LYS A 103 1.24 26.71 -18.34
N PHE A 104 0.87 26.12 -17.21
CA PHE A 104 -0.48 25.69 -16.86
C PHE A 104 -1.16 26.70 -15.95
#